data_AF-A0A382CR65-F1
#
_entry.id   AF-A0A382CR65-F1
#
_cell.length_a   1.000
_cell.length_b   1.000
_cell.length_c   1.000
_cell.angle_alpha   90.00
_cell.angle_beta   90.00
_cell.angle_gamma   90.00
#
_symmetry.space_group_name_H-M   'P 1'
#
loop_
_entity.id
_entity.type
_entity.pdbx_description
1 polymer ?
#
loop_
_entity_poly.entity_id
_entity_poly.type
_entity_poly.pdbx_seq_one_letter_code
_entity_poly.pdbx_strand_id
1 'polypeptide(L)' 'MVLELLILGGYGQFVWPSFVFTFVSCLILYVKTKKELRKQEKMFLDEYKEVHIPRIKTVEGKEIRKEALSGTSI' A
#
# COMPACT_ATOMS: atom_id res chain seq x y z
N MET A 1 42.91 13.73 -0.01
CA MET A 1 42.03 12.88 -0.85
C MET A 1 40.55 13.09 -0.53
N VAL A 2 40.05 12.80 0.68
CA VAL A 2 38.60 12.95 0.99
C VAL A 2 38.12 14.41 0.87
N LEU A 3 38.90 15.36 1.37
CA LEU A 3 38.53 16.78 1.31
C LEU A 3 38.49 17.33 -0.13
N GLU A 4 39.34 16.84 -1.03
CA GLU A 4 39.32 17.16 -2.47
C GLU A 4 38.00 16.70 -3.12
N LEU A 5 37.51 15.52 -2.75
CA LEU A 5 36.21 15.01 -3.20
C LEU A 5 35.04 15.83 -2.63
N LEU A 6 35.16 16.38 -1.42
CA LEU A 6 34.12 17.23 -0.83
C LEU A 6 34.10 18.64 -1.45
N ILE A 7 35.28 19.21 -1.68
CA ILE A 7 35.45 20.55 -2.29
C ILE A 7 35.12 20.50 -3.78
N LEU A 8 35.29 19.34 -4.43
CA LEU A 8 34.97 19.11 -5.83
C LEU A 8 35.59 20.19 -6.74
N GLY A 9 36.87 20.51 -6.51
CA GLY A 9 37.57 21.58 -7.23
C GLY A 9 36.96 22.99 -7.06
N GLY A 10 36.19 23.22 -5.99
CA GLY A 10 35.48 24.48 -5.71
C GLY A 10 33.97 24.44 -6.04
N TYR A 11 33.51 23.39 -6.70
CA TYR A 11 32.10 23.21 -7.07
C TYR A 11 31.25 22.59 -5.96
N GLY A 12 31.86 22.10 -4.88
CA GLY A 12 31.15 21.46 -3.77
C GLY A 12 30.02 22.32 -3.20
N GLN A 13 30.18 23.65 -3.16
CA GLN A 13 29.15 24.57 -2.67
C GLN A 13 27.83 24.52 -3.47
N PHE A 14 27.87 24.09 -4.73
CA PHE A 14 26.68 23.95 -5.58
C PHE A 14 26.18 22.50 -5.63
N VAL A 15 27.11 21.55 -5.59
CA VAL A 15 26.79 20.11 -5.66
C VAL A 15 26.11 19.63 -4.38
N TRP A 16 26.60 20.00 -3.19
CA TRP A 16 26.01 19.53 -1.95
C TRP A 16 24.57 20.02 -1.74
N PRO A 17 24.24 21.31 -1.93
CA PRO A 17 22.85 21.77 -1.81
C PRO A 17 21.92 21.17 -2.85
N SER A 18 22.38 20.96 -4.10
CA SER A 18 21.54 20.33 -5.13
C SER A 18 21.25 18.87 -4.80
N PHE A 19 22.23 18.10 -4.33
CA PHE A 19 22.01 16.74 -3.83
C PHE A 19 21.04 16.70 -2.66
N VAL A 20 21.23 17.56 -1.65
CA VAL A 20 20.32 17.65 -0.49
C VAL A 20 18.90 17.99 -0.94
N PHE A 21 18.75 18.97 -1.83
CA PHE A 21 17.46 19.36 -2.38
C PHE A 21 16.76 18.21 -3.09
N THR A 22 17.47 17.45 -3.93
CA THR A 22 16.92 16.28 -4.63
C THR A 22 16.54 15.19 -3.65
N PHE A 23 17.38 14.89 -2.65
CA PHE A 23 17.07 13.91 -1.61
C PHE A 23 15.83 14.30 -0.81
N VAL A 24 15.73 15.55 -0.37
CA VAL A 24 14.56 16.07 0.35
C VAL A 24 13.30 15.98 -0.51
N SER A 25 13.38 16.36 -1.79
CA SER A 25 12.25 16.28 -2.72
C SER A 25 11.78 14.84 -2.91
N CYS A 26 12.72 13.91 -3.10
CA CYS A 26 12.43 12.48 -3.22
C CYS A 26 11.81 11.92 -1.93
N LEU A 27 12.34 12.30 -0.76
CA LEU A 27 11.80 11.88 0.53
C LEU A 27 10.37 12.38 0.75
N ILE A 28 10.08 13.63 0.41
CA ILE A 28 8.71 14.19 0.51
C ILE A 28 7.75 13.40 -0.39
N LEU A 29 8.14 13.13 -1.64
CA LEU A 29 7.33 12.33 -2.55
C LEU A 29 7.14 10.90 -2.03
N TYR A 30 8.21 10.26 -1.55
CA TYR A 30 8.14 8.92 -0.99
C TYR A 30 7.17 8.84 0.19
N VAL A 31 7.22 9.80 1.13
CA VAL A 31 6.31 9.84 2.28
C VAL A 31 4.87 10.02 1.83
N LYS A 32 4.60 10.91 0.86
CA LYS A 32 3.26 11.12 0.31
C LYS A 32 2.72 9.86 -0.34
N THR A 33 3.50 9.23 -1.21
CA THR A 33 3.12 7.98 -1.89
C THR A 33 2.90 6.85 -0.89
N LYS A 34 3.77 6.70 0.11
CA LYS A 34 3.61 5.68 1.15
C LYS A 34 2.35 5.87 2.00
N LYS A 35 1.98 7.13 2.27
CA LYS A 35 0.74 7.44 2.99
C LYS A 35 -0.49 7.06 2.16
N GLU A 36 -0.48 7.36 0.87
CA GLU A 36 -1.57 6.99 -0.03
C GLU A 36 -1.67 5.47 -0.21
N LEU A 37 -0.55 4.78 -0.37
CA LEU A 37 -0.50 3.31 -0.42
C LEU A 37 -1.12 2.69 0.84
N ARG A 38 -0.74 3.16 2.03
CA ARG A 38 -1.33 2.67 3.29
C ARG A 38 -2.83 2.95 3.40
N LYS A 39 -3.32 4.04 2.83
CA LYS A 39 -4.75 4.36 2.80
C LYS A 39 -5.48 3.39 1.88
N GLN A 40 -4.91 3.12 0.69
CA GLN A 40 -5.45 2.13 -0.23
C GLN A 40 -5.42 0.72 0.38
N GLU A 41 -4.32 0.28 0.99
CA GLU A 41 -4.23 -1.02 1.67
C GLU A 41 -5.32 -1.21 2.72
N LYS A 42 -5.60 -0.18 3.53
CA LYS A 42 -6.69 -0.23 4.52
C LYS A 42 -8.06 -0.32 3.87
N MET A 43 -8.31 0.46 2.83
CA MET A 43 -9.57 0.41 2.07
C MET A 43 -9.76 -0.96 1.42
N PHE A 44 -8.70 -1.52 0.83
CA PHE A 44 -8.74 -2.88 0.27
C PHE A 44 -9.01 -3.94 1.33
N LEU A 45 -8.44 -3.82 2.53
CA LEU A 45 -8.68 -4.78 3.62
C LEU A 45 -10.13 -4.70 4.14
N ASP A 46 -10.68 -3.49 4.28
CA ASP A 46 -12.06 -3.28 4.70
C ASP A 46 -13.05 -3.75 3.63
N GLU A 47 -12.84 -3.38 2.36
CA GLU A 47 -13.64 -3.86 1.22
C GLU A 47 -13.56 -5.38 1.09
N TYR A 48 -12.37 -5.98 1.27
CA TYR A 48 -12.21 -7.43 1.25
C TYR A 48 -13.00 -8.11 2.37
N LYS A 49 -12.96 -7.57 3.60
CA LYS A 49 -13.78 -8.06 4.71
C LYS A 49 -15.27 -7.92 4.42
N GLU A 50 -15.68 -6.77 3.93
CA GLU A 50 -17.09 -6.46 3.63
C GLU A 50 -17.61 -7.27 2.45
N VAL A 51 -16.79 -7.66 1.48
CA VAL A 51 -17.20 -8.51 0.36
C VAL A 51 -17.16 -10.00 0.72
N HIS A 52 -16.19 -10.46 1.52
CA HIS A 52 -16.08 -11.86 1.91
C HIS A 52 -17.12 -12.28 2.97
N ILE A 53 -17.39 -11.47 3.98
CA ILE A 53 -18.32 -11.85 5.07
C ILE A 53 -19.75 -12.12 4.56
N PRO A 54 -20.36 -11.27 3.71
CA PRO A 54 -21.69 -11.52 3.16
C PRO A 54 -21.68 -12.66 2.16
N ARG A 55 -20.61 -12.84 1.37
CA ARG A 55 -20.49 -13.96 0.42
C ARG A 55 -20.40 -15.29 1.13
N ILE A 56 -19.60 -15.42 2.18
CA ILE A 56 -19.50 -16.65 2.98
C ILE A 56 -20.87 -16.97 3.60
N LYS A 57 -21.51 -16.00 4.26
CA LYS A 57 -22.87 -16.20 4.81
C LYS A 57 -23.92 -16.54 3.75
N THR A 58 -23.82 -15.96 2.56
CA THR A 58 -24.75 -16.24 1.45
C THR A 58 -24.52 -17.62 0.84
N VAL A 59 -23.26 -18.08 0.77
CA VAL A 59 -22.93 -19.43 0.30
C VAL A 59 -23.38 -20.47 1.32
N GLU A 60 -23.10 -20.26 2.61
CA GLU A 60 -23.49 -21.14 3.71
C GLU A 60 -25.03 -21.23 3.84
N GLY A 61 -25.73 -20.10 3.79
CA GLY A 61 -27.21 -20.10 3.77
C GLY A 61 -27.81 -20.75 2.52
N LYS A 62 -27.11 -20.71 1.37
CA LYS A 62 -27.51 -21.42 0.15
C LYS A 62 -27.22 -22.91 0.22
N GLU A 63 -26.13 -23.35 0.85
CA GLU A 63 -25.86 -24.77 1.12
C GLU A 63 -26.87 -25.36 2.10
N ILE A 64 -27.13 -24.71 3.23
CA ILE A 64 -28.14 -25.14 4.21
C ILE A 64 -29.53 -25.26 3.57
N ARG A 65 -29.91 -24.29 2.72
CA ARG A 65 -31.19 -24.36 1.97
C ARG A 65 -31.21 -25.52 0.98
N LYS A 66 -30.11 -25.81 0.30
CA LYS A 66 -30.01 -26.94 -0.64
C LYS A 66 -30.06 -28.27 0.10
N GLU A 67 -29.40 -28.38 1.24
CA GLU A 67 -29.42 -29.57 2.10
C GLU A 67 -30.83 -29.84 2.65
N ALA A 68 -31.51 -28.81 3.17
CA ALA A 68 -32.89 -28.93 3.65
C ALA A 68 -33.89 -29.32 2.54
N LEU A 69 -33.70 -28.81 1.32
CA LEU A 69 -34.51 -29.19 0.16
C LEU A 69 -34.18 -30.61 -0.35
N SER A 70 -32.94 -31.06 -0.23
CA SER A 70 -32.53 -32.41 -0.63
C SER A 70 -33.02 -33.50 0.33
N GLY A 71 -33.18 -33.18 1.62
CA GLY A 71 -33.74 -34.10 2.63
C GLY A 71 -35.26 -34.27 2.56
N THR A 72 -35.96 -33.48 1.74
CA THR A 72 -37.44 -33.53 1.61
C THR A 72 -37.90 -34.37 0.40
N SER A 73 -36.98 -34.99 -0.35
CA SER A 73 -37.35 -35.92 -1.43
C SER A 73 -37.51 -37.35 -0.90
N ILE A 74 -38.60 -37.61 -0.17
CA ILE A 74 -39.18 -38.96 0.02
C ILE A 74 -40.67 -38.88 -0.30
#